data_AF-A0AA92RBH7-F1
#
_entry.id   AF-A0AA92RBH7-F1
#
_cell.length_a   1.000
_cell.length_b   1.000
_cell.length_c   1.000
_cell.angle_alpha   90.00
_cell.angle_beta   90.00
_cell.angle_gamma   90.00
#
_symmetry.space_group_name_H-M   'P 1'
#
loop_
_entity.id
_entity.type
_entity.pdbx_description
1 polymer ?
#
loop_
_entity_poly.entity_id
_entity_poly.type
_entity_poly.pdbx_seq_one_letter_code
_entity_poly.pdbx_strand_id
1 'polypeptide(L)'
;MARRRWIPAPAANDTGAARVTTTDNSLLPLLADRDPDAPLAWRAGVPVSARQFLADVARFAPELPDDGPAVNLCVDRYAFAVSLGAALMRGHASLLPPDARPDTLARLAESGGPRLFTLVDDPKLQTPGMRRVLIEDRSSLEGNPNAAVPRIEAGLHAVSLLTSGSTGVPQPHAKTWGTLVGDVAVAVKRLCRVLGRSSLEGLTLVATVPVQHSYGIESSALLAMLGGAAFESGRPFFPADVAQTLASVPRPRALVTTPFHLKTLLLSGIALPPVDLILSATAPLSPQLALQAEQAMGAVLLEIYGSTESGQVATRRTTESEVWETFGDIRVHAEPGEEGGPERFIFSGDFIPEPTPMADVLELLDERRFRLFGRANDLIHVAGRRSSLAHLNYHLNSIAGVEDGAFWLPDEVADGVVRPVAFVVAPTLSAGDIVAALRQRLEAVFVPRRVVQVKAFPREGTGKLTVRALREFALAQLAEDDTPVQLGLTVPADHPVFAGHFPGQPLVPGALLLAEVLEAVRRVPALSARLGANPTLAAAKFLAPVRPGSTLSIELHPEAGAGRGVRFDVRCDGVVAVTGRWTAVQESA
;
A
#
# COMPACT_ATOMS: atom_id res chain seq x y z
N MET A 1 3.16 25.37 -20.94
CA MET A 1 3.60 23.97 -20.70
C MET A 1 5.07 23.98 -20.27
N ALA A 2 5.33 24.09 -18.95
CA ALA A 2 6.69 24.08 -18.42
C ALA A 2 7.06 22.64 -18.00
N ARG A 3 8.04 22.06 -18.69
CA ARG A 3 8.61 20.74 -18.38
C ARG A 3 9.48 20.85 -17.12
N ARG A 4 9.07 20.25 -16.00
CA ARG A 4 9.92 20.10 -14.80
C ARG A 4 10.93 18.97 -15.05
N ARG A 5 12.23 19.27 -14.95
CA ARG A 5 13.34 18.30 -14.97
C ARG A 5 13.34 17.49 -13.65
N TRP A 6 13.62 16.19 -13.74
CA TRP A 6 13.55 15.20 -12.67
C TRP A 6 14.80 15.11 -11.78
N ILE A 7 15.81 15.95 -12.02
CA ILE A 7 17.06 15.95 -11.27
C ILE A 7 17.10 17.25 -10.46
N PRO A 8 17.12 17.21 -9.11
CA PRO A 8 17.47 18.41 -8.36
C PRO A 8 18.95 18.71 -8.63
N ALA A 9 19.21 19.83 -9.33
CA ALA A 9 20.50 20.47 -9.23
C ALA A 9 20.60 21.09 -7.82
N PRO A 10 21.79 21.12 -7.18
CA PRO A 10 21.95 21.83 -5.92
C PRO A 10 21.57 23.30 -6.13
N ALA A 11 20.53 23.75 -5.42
CA ALA A 11 20.04 25.11 -5.54
C ALA A 11 21.05 26.09 -4.92
N ALA A 12 21.81 26.77 -5.76
CA ALA A 12 22.44 28.04 -5.40
C ALA A 12 21.35 29.12 -5.48
N ASN A 13 20.87 29.61 -4.34
CA ASN A 13 20.31 30.95 -4.26
C ASN A 13 20.52 31.53 -2.86
N ASP A 14 21.13 32.71 -2.90
CA ASP A 14 21.57 33.55 -1.81
C ASP A 14 20.37 34.30 -1.22
N THR A 15 19.91 33.87 -0.05
CA THR A 15 19.17 34.72 0.91
C THR A 15 19.49 34.27 2.33
N GLY A 16 19.95 35.21 3.14
CA GLY A 16 20.50 34.98 4.47
C GLY A 16 19.56 34.27 5.45
N ALA A 17 19.78 32.97 5.59
CA ALA A 17 19.59 32.20 6.82
C ALA A 17 20.61 31.07 6.77
N ALA A 18 21.46 30.96 7.79
CA ALA A 18 22.57 30.01 7.81
C ALA A 18 22.05 28.56 7.69
N ARG A 19 22.04 28.02 6.46
CA ARG A 19 21.94 26.57 6.22
C ARG A 19 23.26 25.96 6.68
N VAL A 20 23.23 25.34 7.86
CA VAL A 20 24.25 24.37 8.24
C VAL A 20 23.91 23.07 7.50
N THR A 21 24.21 23.00 6.19
CA THR A 21 24.37 21.70 5.52
C THR A 21 25.77 21.22 5.83
N THR A 22 25.94 20.59 7.00
CA THR A 22 27.11 19.74 7.22
C THR A 22 26.95 18.54 6.30
N THR A 23 27.66 18.52 5.18
CA THR A 23 27.90 17.27 4.45
C THR A 23 28.64 16.36 5.42
N ASP A 24 27.94 15.34 5.94
CA ASP A 24 28.58 14.32 6.75
C ASP A 24 29.51 13.51 5.85
N ASN A 25 30.80 13.83 5.91
CA ASN A 25 31.86 13.13 5.20
C ASN A 25 32.23 11.79 5.87
N SER A 26 31.40 11.28 6.78
CA SER A 26 31.61 9.96 7.38
C SER A 26 31.55 8.88 6.31
N LEU A 27 32.51 7.96 6.38
CA LEU A 27 32.62 6.82 5.47
C LEU A 27 32.02 5.58 6.15
N LEU A 28 30.92 5.08 5.59
CA LEU A 28 30.18 3.92 6.09
C LEU A 28 30.50 2.67 5.26
N PRO A 29 30.49 1.47 5.86
CA PRO A 29 30.82 0.26 5.12
C PRO A 29 29.71 -0.12 4.13
N LEU A 30 30.09 -0.71 2.98
CA LEU A 30 29.14 -1.37 2.06
C LEU A 30 28.49 -2.62 2.68
N LEU A 31 29.26 -3.31 3.54
CA LEU A 31 28.88 -4.57 4.17
C LEU A 31 29.26 -4.52 5.65
N ALA A 32 28.35 -4.95 6.53
CA ALA A 32 28.64 -5.05 7.96
C ALA A 32 29.79 -6.02 8.24
N ASP A 33 30.48 -5.78 9.35
CA ASP A 33 31.54 -6.67 9.81
C ASP A 33 31.00 -8.08 10.04
N ARG A 34 31.66 -9.06 9.43
CA ARG A 34 31.27 -10.49 9.42
C ARG A 34 32.44 -11.36 9.00
N ASP A 35 32.31 -12.66 9.27
CA ASP A 35 33.17 -13.67 8.64
C ASP A 35 33.05 -13.59 7.10
N PRO A 36 34.15 -13.32 6.36
CA PRO A 36 34.14 -13.26 4.91
C PRO A 36 33.68 -14.55 4.22
N ASP A 37 33.85 -15.70 4.86
CA ASP A 37 33.49 -17.00 4.31
C ASP A 37 32.06 -17.42 4.71
N ALA A 38 31.42 -16.68 5.62
CA ALA A 38 30.02 -16.88 5.95
C ALA A 38 29.10 -16.49 4.77
N PRO A 39 27.96 -17.18 4.59
CA PRO A 39 26.99 -16.85 3.55
C PRO A 39 26.43 -15.44 3.71
N LEU A 40 26.45 -14.67 2.62
CA LEU A 40 25.60 -13.48 2.46
C LEU A 40 24.30 -13.84 1.76
N ALA A 41 24.36 -14.78 0.81
CA ALA A 41 23.22 -15.20 0.02
C ALA A 41 23.15 -16.72 -0.12
N TRP A 42 21.96 -17.22 -0.42
CA TRP A 42 21.69 -18.59 -0.85
C TRP A 42 21.05 -18.53 -2.23
N ARG A 43 21.66 -19.20 -3.21
CA ARG A 43 21.18 -19.26 -4.59
C ARG A 43 20.83 -20.70 -4.90
N ALA A 44 19.53 -20.99 -4.99
CA ALA A 44 19.01 -22.35 -5.15
C ALA A 44 19.58 -23.36 -4.11
N GLY A 45 19.72 -22.92 -2.85
CA GLY A 45 20.28 -23.72 -1.75
C GLY A 45 21.81 -23.77 -1.70
N VAL A 46 22.52 -23.16 -2.65
CA VAL A 46 24.00 -23.05 -2.63
C VAL A 46 24.41 -21.75 -1.93
N PRO A 47 25.27 -21.79 -0.90
CA PRO A 47 25.71 -20.58 -0.21
C PRO A 47 26.67 -19.77 -1.09
N VAL A 48 26.52 -18.45 -1.04
CA VAL A 48 27.44 -17.48 -1.63
C VAL A 48 27.99 -16.61 -0.51
N SER A 49 29.31 -16.64 -0.33
CA SER A 49 29.97 -15.97 0.78
C SER A 49 30.03 -14.45 0.61
N ALA A 50 30.25 -13.76 1.71
CA ALA A 50 30.51 -12.32 1.71
C ALA A 50 31.74 -11.95 0.86
N ARG A 51 32.78 -12.80 0.87
CA ARG A 51 33.97 -12.65 0.03
C ARG A 51 33.63 -12.70 -1.46
N GLN A 52 32.78 -13.65 -1.87
CA GLN A 52 32.35 -13.74 -3.27
C GLN A 52 31.53 -12.50 -3.66
N PHE A 53 30.63 -12.04 -2.80
CA PHE A 53 29.87 -10.82 -3.03
C PHE A 53 30.76 -9.60 -3.27
N LEU A 54 31.76 -9.38 -2.41
CA LEU A 54 32.70 -8.26 -2.57
C LEU A 54 33.51 -8.38 -3.87
N ALA A 55 33.91 -9.59 -4.25
CA ALA A 55 34.60 -9.84 -5.51
C ALA A 55 33.72 -9.55 -6.73
N ASP A 56 32.45 -9.95 -6.69
CA ASP A 56 31.49 -9.67 -7.76
C ASP A 56 31.22 -8.18 -7.88
N VAL A 57 31.01 -7.48 -6.76
CA VAL A 57 30.88 -6.02 -6.72
C VAL A 57 32.11 -5.33 -7.34
N ALA A 58 33.32 -5.71 -6.94
CA ALA A 58 34.56 -5.14 -7.47
C ALA A 58 34.76 -5.44 -8.96
N ARG A 59 34.22 -6.55 -9.46
CA ARG A 59 34.27 -6.94 -10.88
C ARG A 59 33.29 -6.14 -11.74
N PHE A 60 32.08 -5.90 -11.25
CA PHE A 60 31.05 -5.19 -12.01
C PHE A 60 31.17 -3.67 -11.92
N ALA A 61 31.74 -3.11 -10.85
CA ALA A 61 31.88 -1.65 -10.71
C ALA A 61 32.60 -0.98 -11.90
N PRO A 62 33.71 -1.51 -12.45
CA PRO A 62 34.37 -0.96 -13.63
C PRO A 62 33.59 -1.14 -14.95
N GLU A 63 32.62 -2.04 -15.02
CA GLU A 63 31.77 -2.24 -16.21
C GLU A 63 30.66 -1.18 -16.31
N LEU A 64 30.36 -0.50 -15.20
CA LEU A 64 29.36 0.56 -15.15
C LEU A 64 29.85 1.81 -15.90
N PRO A 65 28.94 2.57 -16.52
CA PRO A 65 29.25 3.89 -17.09
C PRO A 65 29.97 4.83 -16.11
N ASP A 66 30.64 5.84 -16.65
CA ASP A 66 31.36 6.85 -15.84
C ASP A 66 30.44 7.81 -15.11
N ASP A 67 29.27 8.12 -15.69
CA ASP A 67 28.27 8.98 -15.07
C ASP A 67 26.83 8.47 -15.32
N GLY A 68 25.88 9.02 -14.56
CA GLY A 68 24.45 8.79 -14.74
C GLY A 68 23.81 7.88 -13.68
N PRO A 69 22.50 7.99 -13.45
CA PRO A 69 21.80 7.11 -12.52
C PRO A 69 21.70 5.68 -13.08
N ALA A 70 21.81 4.70 -12.20
CA ALA A 70 21.57 3.30 -12.51
C ALA A 70 20.09 2.97 -12.27
N VAL A 71 19.34 2.49 -13.26
CA VAL A 71 18.03 1.88 -13.05
C VAL A 71 18.24 0.42 -12.72
N ASN A 72 18.09 0.06 -11.44
CA ASN A 72 18.31 -1.32 -11.00
C ASN A 72 17.02 -2.13 -11.16
N LEU A 73 17.00 -3.00 -12.17
CA LEU A 73 15.87 -3.84 -12.54
C LEU A 73 16.07 -5.31 -12.15
N CYS A 74 17.16 -5.64 -11.46
CA CYS A 74 17.46 -7.02 -11.07
C CYS A 74 16.38 -7.58 -10.15
N VAL A 75 15.85 -8.76 -10.48
CA VAL A 75 14.83 -9.46 -9.69
C VAL A 75 15.45 -10.45 -8.72
N ASP A 76 16.51 -11.15 -9.15
CA ASP A 76 17.40 -11.92 -8.31
C ASP A 76 18.09 -10.99 -7.31
N ARG A 77 17.94 -11.29 -6.03
CA ARG A 77 18.34 -10.40 -4.94
C ARG A 77 19.85 -10.34 -4.76
N TYR A 78 20.57 -11.40 -5.15
CA TYR A 78 22.02 -11.37 -5.20
C TYR A 78 22.50 -10.44 -6.31
N ALA A 79 21.99 -10.58 -7.52
CA ALA A 79 22.28 -9.68 -8.64
C ALA A 79 21.91 -8.22 -8.30
N PHE A 80 20.78 -8.01 -7.62
CA PHE A 80 20.37 -6.70 -7.11
C PHE A 80 21.38 -6.12 -6.10
N ALA A 81 21.83 -6.92 -5.13
CA ALA A 81 22.79 -6.48 -4.12
C ALA A 81 24.15 -6.15 -4.76
N VAL A 82 24.62 -6.99 -5.70
CA VAL A 82 25.86 -6.75 -6.46
C VAL A 82 25.76 -5.46 -7.28
N SER A 83 24.63 -5.27 -7.96
CA SER A 83 24.31 -4.04 -8.71
C SER A 83 24.35 -2.80 -7.84
N LEU A 84 23.71 -2.86 -6.66
CA LEU A 84 23.68 -1.76 -5.70
C LEU A 84 25.10 -1.44 -5.20
N GLY A 85 25.87 -2.46 -4.81
CA GLY A 85 27.25 -2.26 -4.37
C GLY A 85 28.16 -1.67 -5.44
N ALA A 86 28.05 -2.17 -6.68
CA ALA A 86 28.82 -1.66 -7.81
C ALA A 86 28.45 -0.20 -8.14
N ALA A 87 27.15 0.14 -8.09
CA ALA A 87 26.67 1.51 -8.29
C ALA A 87 27.19 2.45 -7.21
N LEU A 88 27.10 2.06 -5.93
CA LEU A 88 27.62 2.85 -4.80
C LEU A 88 29.12 3.11 -4.91
N MET A 89 29.92 2.11 -5.29
CA MET A 89 31.36 2.27 -5.51
C MET A 89 31.71 3.26 -6.62
N ARG A 90 30.80 3.47 -7.57
CA ARG A 90 30.95 4.41 -8.69
C ARG A 90 30.27 5.76 -8.43
N GLY A 91 29.65 5.95 -7.26
CA GLY A 91 28.91 7.16 -6.90
C GLY A 91 27.56 7.28 -7.61
N HIS A 92 27.02 6.20 -8.17
CA HIS A 92 25.76 6.19 -8.90
C HIS A 92 24.58 5.97 -7.94
N ALA A 93 23.56 6.81 -8.05
CA ALA A 93 22.27 6.56 -7.41
C ALA A 93 21.52 5.44 -8.15
N SER A 94 20.96 4.49 -7.40
CA SER A 94 20.09 3.44 -7.93
C SER A 94 18.63 3.89 -7.96
N LEU A 95 18.07 4.11 -9.15
CA LEU A 95 16.64 4.33 -9.35
C LEU A 95 15.89 3.00 -9.30
N LEU A 96 14.85 2.93 -8.48
CA LEU A 96 14.06 1.74 -8.22
C LEU A 96 12.61 1.97 -8.67
N PRO A 97 12.27 1.63 -9.94
CA PRO A 97 10.91 1.75 -10.43
C PRO A 97 9.97 0.73 -9.77
N PRO A 98 8.64 1.00 -9.78
CA PRO A 98 7.67 0.06 -9.22
C PRO A 98 7.56 -1.22 -10.05
N ASP A 99 7.93 -1.18 -11.33
CA ASP A 99 7.97 -2.33 -12.25
C ASP A 99 8.86 -2.03 -13.46
N ALA A 100 9.16 -3.08 -14.23
CA ALA A 100 9.91 -3.00 -15.48
C ALA A 100 9.01 -3.01 -16.73
N ARG A 101 7.75 -2.54 -16.64
CA ARG A 101 6.84 -2.52 -17.81
C ARG A 101 7.34 -1.53 -18.87
N PRO A 102 7.11 -1.79 -20.17
CA PRO A 102 7.55 -0.91 -21.25
C PRO A 102 7.19 0.57 -21.04
N ASP A 103 5.96 0.86 -20.61
CA ASP A 103 5.51 2.24 -20.36
C ASP A 103 6.27 2.92 -19.21
N THR A 104 6.60 2.18 -18.16
CA THR A 104 7.38 2.68 -17.03
C THR A 104 8.81 3.00 -17.47
N LEU A 105 9.43 2.11 -18.24
CA LEU A 105 10.78 2.28 -18.77
C LEU A 105 10.85 3.42 -19.80
N ALA A 106 9.86 3.56 -20.67
CA ALA A 106 9.77 4.65 -21.63
C ALA A 106 9.70 6.02 -20.93
N ARG A 107 8.84 6.16 -19.91
CA ARG A 107 8.76 7.39 -19.11
C ARG A 107 10.08 7.70 -18.41
N LEU A 108 10.81 6.69 -17.94
CA LEU A 108 12.12 6.88 -17.32
C LEU A 108 13.17 7.34 -18.33
N ALA A 109 13.24 6.73 -19.51
CA ALA A 109 14.15 7.17 -20.56
C ALA A 109 13.86 8.61 -21.01
N GLU A 110 12.58 8.97 -21.17
CA GLU A 110 12.16 10.33 -21.54
C GLU A 110 12.51 11.39 -20.48
N SER A 111 12.39 11.05 -19.19
CA SER A 111 12.57 11.98 -18.08
C SER A 111 14.01 12.04 -17.54
N GLY A 112 14.70 10.90 -17.51
CA GLY A 112 16.06 10.75 -16.97
C GLY A 112 17.17 11.13 -17.95
N GLY A 113 16.85 11.21 -19.25
CA GLY A 113 17.79 11.64 -20.29
C GLY A 113 18.81 10.56 -20.69
N PRO A 114 19.76 10.91 -21.58
CA PRO A 114 20.60 9.93 -22.28
C PRO A 114 21.67 9.24 -21.42
N ARG A 115 21.88 9.72 -20.19
CA ARG A 115 22.88 9.17 -19.24
C ARG A 115 22.32 8.05 -18.38
N LEU A 116 21.02 7.80 -18.45
CA LEU A 116 20.38 6.73 -17.72
C LEU A 116 20.79 5.37 -18.30
N PHE A 117 21.22 4.47 -17.43
CA PHE A 117 21.53 3.09 -17.82
C PHE A 117 20.80 2.10 -16.92
N THR A 118 20.69 0.86 -17.37
CA THR A 118 19.92 -0.19 -16.70
C THR A 118 20.86 -1.31 -16.26
N LEU A 119 20.64 -1.79 -15.04
CA LEU A 119 21.25 -3.00 -14.50
C LEU A 119 20.17 -4.09 -14.52
N VAL A 120 20.44 -5.19 -15.21
CA VAL A 120 19.49 -6.29 -15.38
C VAL A 120 20.15 -7.63 -15.10
N ASP A 121 19.37 -8.61 -14.67
CA ASP A 121 19.75 -10.01 -14.49
C ASP A 121 19.07 -10.94 -15.51
N ASP A 122 17.99 -10.49 -16.15
CA ASP A 122 17.36 -11.18 -17.28
C ASP A 122 17.88 -10.67 -18.64
N PRO A 123 18.63 -11.49 -19.42
CA PRO A 123 19.12 -11.09 -20.73
C PRO A 123 18.00 -10.81 -21.75
N LYS A 124 16.77 -11.28 -21.50
CA LYS A 124 15.61 -11.07 -22.37
C LYS A 124 14.93 -9.72 -22.14
N LEU A 125 15.13 -9.10 -20.97
CA LEU A 125 14.51 -7.82 -20.64
C LEU A 125 15.00 -6.71 -21.56
N GLN A 126 14.05 -6.06 -22.25
CA GLN A 126 14.32 -4.98 -23.18
C GLN A 126 14.23 -3.63 -22.47
N THR A 127 15.23 -2.78 -22.67
CA THR A 127 15.34 -1.45 -22.05
C THR A 127 15.63 -0.39 -23.13
N PRO A 128 14.68 -0.17 -24.06
CA PRO A 128 14.91 0.71 -25.20
C PRO A 128 15.26 2.14 -24.73
N GLY A 129 16.24 2.75 -25.39
CA GLY A 129 16.69 4.11 -25.08
C GLY A 129 17.64 4.23 -23.88
N MET A 130 18.02 3.12 -23.23
CA MET A 130 18.98 3.10 -22.13
C MET A 130 20.09 2.07 -22.40
N ARG A 131 21.34 2.41 -22.05
CA ARG A 131 22.44 1.42 -22.06
C ARG A 131 22.12 0.33 -21.05
N ARG A 132 22.36 -0.94 -21.41
CA ARG A 132 22.09 -2.10 -20.57
C ARG A 132 23.38 -2.76 -20.11
N VAL A 133 23.49 -3.04 -18.83
CA VAL A 133 24.55 -3.84 -18.21
C VAL A 133 23.91 -5.09 -17.62
N LEU A 134 24.36 -6.26 -18.07
CA LEU A 134 23.85 -7.55 -17.60
C LEU A 134 24.71 -8.02 -16.43
N ILE A 135 24.06 -8.34 -15.32
CA ILE A 135 24.68 -8.87 -14.11
C ILE A 135 24.59 -10.39 -14.17
N GLU A 136 25.61 -11.00 -14.74
CA GLU A 136 25.69 -12.44 -14.94
C GLU A 136 26.12 -13.16 -13.66
N ASP A 137 25.65 -14.39 -13.52
CA ASP A 137 26.16 -15.31 -12.51
C ASP A 137 27.61 -15.68 -12.82
N ARG A 138 28.54 -15.24 -11.96
CA ARG A 138 29.98 -15.50 -12.07
C ARG A 138 30.53 -16.25 -10.86
N SER A 139 29.68 -17.04 -10.20
CA SER A 139 29.99 -17.80 -8.98
C SER A 139 31.20 -18.74 -9.07
N SER A 140 31.64 -19.11 -10.28
CA SER A 140 32.83 -19.95 -10.50
C SER A 140 34.16 -19.18 -10.49
N LEU A 141 34.16 -17.85 -10.38
CA LEU A 141 35.37 -17.03 -10.39
C LEU A 141 35.82 -16.70 -8.96
N GLU A 142 37.00 -17.20 -8.57
CA GLU A 142 37.58 -16.94 -7.25
C GLU A 142 37.74 -15.43 -6.98
N GLY A 143 37.28 -15.01 -5.80
CA GLY A 143 37.44 -13.64 -5.32
C GLY A 143 38.83 -13.39 -4.72
N ASN A 144 39.25 -12.12 -4.65
CA ASN A 144 40.47 -11.76 -3.92
C ASN A 144 40.30 -12.05 -2.42
N PRO A 145 41.12 -12.93 -1.81
CA PRO A 145 41.00 -13.29 -0.40
C PRO A 145 41.27 -12.12 0.57
N ASN A 146 41.86 -11.03 0.09
CA ASN A 146 42.18 -9.85 0.89
C ASN A 146 41.39 -8.61 0.45
N ALA A 147 40.25 -8.77 -0.23
CA ALA A 147 39.41 -7.64 -0.61
C ALA A 147 38.89 -6.91 0.64
N ALA A 148 39.32 -5.67 0.83
CA ALA A 148 38.77 -4.81 1.88
C ALA A 148 37.30 -4.45 1.57
N VAL A 149 36.48 -4.36 2.61
CA VAL A 149 35.09 -3.89 2.47
C VAL A 149 35.10 -2.43 1.99
N PRO A 150 34.47 -2.10 0.85
CA PRO A 150 34.39 -0.73 0.37
C PRO A 150 33.72 0.20 1.39
N ARG A 151 34.21 1.44 1.43
CA ARG A 151 33.69 2.52 2.26
C ARG A 151 32.99 3.53 1.37
N ILE A 152 31.75 3.88 1.71
CA ILE A 152 30.84 4.73 0.94
C ILE A 152 30.52 5.97 1.76
N GLU A 153 30.52 7.14 1.14
CA GLU A 153 30.16 8.40 1.80
C GLU A 153 28.71 8.35 2.31
N ALA A 154 28.50 8.70 3.58
CA ALA A 154 27.17 8.69 4.19
C ALA A 154 26.19 9.61 3.46
N GLY A 155 26.66 10.76 2.99
CA GLY A 155 25.87 11.71 2.20
C GLY A 155 25.58 11.29 0.75
N LEU A 156 26.15 10.17 0.26
CA LEU A 156 25.91 9.73 -1.11
C LEU A 156 24.43 9.38 -1.30
N HIS A 157 23.82 9.94 -2.36
CA HIS A 157 22.49 9.54 -2.79
C HIS A 157 22.53 8.09 -3.29
N ALA A 158 22.08 7.16 -2.44
CA ALA A 158 22.21 5.73 -2.67
C ALA A 158 21.10 5.18 -3.55
N VAL A 159 19.84 5.49 -3.20
CA VAL A 159 18.66 4.96 -3.90
C VAL A 159 17.58 6.03 -4.06
N SER A 160 16.80 5.92 -5.13
CA SER A 160 15.56 6.68 -5.34
C SER A 160 14.42 5.71 -5.61
N LEU A 161 13.50 5.60 -4.66
CA LEU A 161 12.30 4.76 -4.78
C LEU A 161 11.22 5.54 -5.53
N LEU A 162 10.67 4.96 -6.61
CA LEU A 162 9.64 5.60 -7.42
C LEU A 162 8.27 5.02 -7.06
N THR A 163 7.43 5.81 -6.39
CA THR A 163 6.06 5.38 -6.06
C THR A 163 5.16 5.53 -7.28
N SER A 164 4.17 4.66 -7.47
CA SER A 164 3.33 4.70 -8.69
C SER A 164 2.44 5.95 -8.82
N GLY A 165 2.29 6.75 -7.75
CA GLY A 165 1.52 7.99 -7.70
C GLY A 165 0.03 7.83 -8.05
N SER A 166 -0.90 8.26 -7.19
CA SER A 166 -2.33 8.32 -7.55
C SER A 166 -2.61 9.30 -8.71
N THR A 167 -1.66 10.18 -9.00
CA THR A 167 -1.69 11.21 -10.06
C THR A 167 -1.05 10.75 -11.38
N GLY A 168 -0.57 9.50 -11.46
CA GLY A 168 0.02 8.92 -12.67
C GLY A 168 1.48 9.31 -12.97
N VAL A 169 2.05 10.26 -12.22
CA VAL A 169 3.48 10.65 -12.30
C VAL A 169 4.21 10.12 -11.07
N PRO A 170 5.15 9.17 -11.21
CA PRO A 170 5.91 8.66 -10.07
C PRO A 170 6.68 9.76 -9.34
N GLN A 171 6.67 9.79 -8.01
CA GLN A 171 7.53 10.71 -7.26
C GLN A 171 8.78 9.99 -6.78
N PRO A 172 9.99 10.56 -7.01
CA PRO A 172 11.22 9.98 -6.50
C PRO A 172 11.41 10.31 -5.02
N HIS A 173 11.57 9.28 -4.21
CA HIS A 173 11.95 9.40 -2.80
C HIS A 173 13.41 8.99 -2.65
N ALA A 174 14.28 10.00 -2.58
CA ALA A 174 15.72 9.84 -2.46
C ALA A 174 16.11 9.44 -1.04
N LYS A 175 17.01 8.47 -0.90
CA LYS A 175 17.63 8.08 0.36
C LYS A 175 19.15 8.10 0.23
N THR A 176 19.82 8.68 1.22
CA THR A 176 21.27 8.65 1.32
C THR A 176 21.75 7.30 1.88
N TRP A 177 23.02 6.97 1.67
CA TRP A 177 23.60 5.77 2.26
C TRP A 177 23.56 5.80 3.80
N GLY A 178 23.80 6.97 4.40
CA GLY A 178 23.70 7.17 5.85
C GLY A 178 22.31 6.88 6.41
N THR A 179 21.25 7.35 5.74
CA THR A 179 19.87 7.03 6.14
C THR A 179 19.59 5.54 6.08
N LEU A 180 20.02 4.83 5.02
CA LEU A 180 19.81 3.39 4.90
C LEU A 180 20.58 2.59 5.96
N VAL A 181 21.80 2.99 6.27
CA VAL A 181 22.63 2.35 7.30
C VAL A 181 22.02 2.55 8.69
N GLY A 182 21.55 3.76 9.00
CA GLY A 182 20.87 4.07 10.26
C GLY A 182 19.59 3.26 10.44
N ASP A 183 18.75 3.19 9.40
CA ASP A 183 17.51 2.40 9.37
C ASP A 183 17.78 0.92 9.71
N VAL A 184 18.73 0.29 9.01
CA VAL A 184 19.09 -1.11 9.31
C VAL A 184 19.66 -1.27 10.71
N ALA A 185 20.49 -0.33 11.19
CA ALA A 185 21.10 -0.43 12.51
C ALA A 185 20.05 -0.45 13.64
N VAL A 186 18.97 0.32 13.53
CA VAL A 186 17.89 0.30 14.52
C VAL A 186 16.98 -0.91 14.35
N ALA A 187 16.75 -1.37 13.12
CA ALA A 187 16.00 -2.59 12.83
C ALA A 187 16.70 -3.80 13.46
N VAL A 188 18.02 -3.94 13.29
CA VAL A 188 18.82 -5.01 13.90
C VAL A 188 18.63 -5.07 15.41
N LYS A 189 18.73 -3.93 16.11
CA LYS A 189 18.53 -3.88 17.57
C LYS A 189 17.16 -4.42 17.99
N ARG A 190 16.10 -4.04 17.27
CA ARG A 190 14.73 -4.52 17.52
C ARG A 190 14.60 -6.01 17.24
N LEU A 191 15.09 -6.48 16.10
CA LEU A 191 14.98 -7.88 15.69
C LEU A 191 15.78 -8.81 16.61
N CYS A 192 16.99 -8.41 17.00
CA CYS A 192 17.81 -9.11 18.00
C CYS A 192 17.06 -9.26 19.33
N ARG A 193 16.42 -8.19 19.82
CA ARG A 193 15.62 -8.22 21.05
C ARG A 193 14.47 -9.22 20.95
N VAL A 194 13.72 -9.18 19.85
CA VAL A 194 12.55 -10.05 19.64
C VAL A 194 12.96 -11.53 19.50
N LEU A 195 14.09 -11.79 18.84
CA LEU A 195 14.65 -13.13 18.69
C LEU A 195 15.39 -13.63 19.94
N GLY A 196 15.68 -12.77 20.92
CA GLY A 196 16.52 -13.11 22.07
C GLY A 196 17.97 -13.39 21.68
N ARG A 197 18.51 -12.67 20.69
CA ARG A 197 19.85 -12.89 20.12
C ARG A 197 20.72 -11.64 20.21
N SER A 198 22.04 -11.81 20.20
CA SER A 198 23.01 -10.71 20.19
C SER A 198 23.22 -10.09 18.80
N SER A 199 23.06 -10.89 17.75
CA SER A 199 23.21 -10.49 16.35
C SER A 199 22.22 -11.24 15.45
N LEU A 200 22.08 -10.80 14.20
CA LEU A 200 21.34 -11.51 13.15
C LEU A 200 22.21 -12.50 12.37
N GLU A 201 23.45 -12.73 12.80
CA GLU A 201 24.37 -13.66 12.14
C GLU A 201 23.73 -15.05 11.98
N GLY A 202 23.86 -15.64 10.79
CA GLY A 202 23.27 -16.93 10.45
C GLY A 202 21.73 -16.93 10.27
N LEU A 203 21.03 -15.81 10.50
CA LEU A 203 19.61 -15.69 10.14
C LEU A 203 19.48 -15.62 8.62
N THR A 204 18.72 -16.54 8.01
CA THR A 204 18.46 -16.51 6.56
C THR A 204 17.06 -15.96 6.23
N LEU A 205 17.00 -14.88 5.45
CA LEU A 205 15.79 -14.19 5.03
C LEU A 205 15.24 -14.82 3.73
N VAL A 206 14.03 -15.36 3.76
CA VAL A 206 13.28 -15.77 2.57
C VAL A 206 12.20 -14.73 2.31
N ALA A 207 12.35 -13.96 1.23
CA ALA A 207 11.49 -12.80 0.95
C ALA A 207 10.59 -13.03 -0.26
N THR A 208 9.27 -12.95 -0.05
CA THR A 208 8.27 -13.07 -1.12
C THR A 208 7.99 -11.73 -1.82
N VAL A 209 8.49 -10.64 -1.23
CA VAL A 209 8.29 -9.27 -1.72
C VAL A 209 9.35 -8.87 -2.75
N PRO A 210 9.01 -7.99 -3.72
CA PRO A 210 9.99 -7.40 -4.63
C PRO A 210 11.06 -6.61 -3.86
N VAL A 211 12.33 -6.83 -4.18
CA VAL A 211 13.44 -6.11 -3.56
C VAL A 211 13.45 -4.62 -3.92
N GLN A 212 12.84 -4.23 -5.04
CA GLN A 212 12.85 -2.85 -5.52
C GLN A 212 11.92 -1.89 -4.73
N HIS A 213 11.09 -2.41 -3.82
CA HIS A 213 10.23 -1.58 -2.96
C HIS A 213 10.88 -1.31 -1.61
N SER A 214 10.56 -0.19 -0.94
CA SER A 214 11.15 0.23 0.35
C SER A 214 11.19 -0.91 1.38
N TYR A 215 10.05 -1.56 1.60
CA TYR A 215 9.97 -2.71 2.51
C TYR A 215 10.87 -3.88 2.06
N GLY A 216 10.88 -4.19 0.76
CA GLY A 216 11.67 -5.29 0.23
C GLY A 216 13.16 -5.05 0.32
N ILE A 217 13.66 -3.88 -0.07
CA ILE A 217 15.09 -3.56 0.00
C ILE A 217 15.57 -3.55 1.46
N GLU A 218 14.86 -2.88 2.35
CA GLU A 218 15.27 -2.70 3.75
C GLU A 218 15.14 -4.00 4.56
N SER A 219 14.07 -4.78 4.38
CA SER A 219 13.86 -6.04 5.12
C SER A 219 14.47 -7.28 4.45
N SER A 220 15.23 -7.14 3.36
CA SER A 220 15.95 -8.26 2.73
C SER A 220 17.40 -7.91 2.39
N ALA A 221 17.64 -7.24 1.26
CA ALA A 221 19.00 -6.97 0.76
C ALA A 221 19.83 -6.15 1.76
N LEU A 222 19.30 -5.05 2.29
CA LEU A 222 20.03 -4.21 3.24
C LEU A 222 20.15 -4.86 4.62
N LEU A 223 19.12 -5.56 5.11
CA LEU A 223 19.22 -6.30 6.37
C LEU A 223 20.28 -7.41 6.29
N ALA A 224 20.44 -8.05 5.13
CA ALA A 224 21.55 -8.97 4.91
C ALA A 224 22.88 -8.21 4.82
N MET A 225 23.02 -7.21 3.95
CA MET A 225 24.30 -6.52 3.75
C MET A 225 24.80 -5.81 5.02
N LEU A 226 23.93 -5.05 5.68
CA LEU A 226 24.28 -4.15 6.78
C LEU A 226 23.87 -4.69 8.17
N GLY A 227 22.99 -5.69 8.23
CA GLY A 227 22.45 -6.20 9.50
C GLY A 227 23.05 -7.51 10.00
N GLY A 228 23.92 -8.16 9.22
CA GLY A 228 24.55 -9.44 9.60
C GLY A 228 23.79 -10.69 9.15
N ALA A 229 22.58 -10.54 8.59
CA ALA A 229 21.81 -11.67 8.07
C ALA A 229 22.35 -12.18 6.72
N ALA A 230 21.77 -13.28 6.24
CA ALA A 230 21.87 -13.77 4.87
C ALA A 230 20.48 -13.72 4.21
N PHE A 231 20.38 -13.73 2.88
CA PHE A 231 19.09 -13.89 2.17
C PHE A 231 19.08 -15.07 1.20
N GLU A 232 17.91 -15.60 0.91
CA GLU A 232 17.70 -16.38 -0.30
C GLU A 232 17.51 -15.44 -1.50
N SER A 233 18.07 -15.79 -2.66
CA SER A 233 18.21 -14.88 -3.80
C SER A 233 16.93 -14.75 -4.63
N GLY A 234 16.15 -15.82 -4.73
CA GLY A 234 14.90 -15.85 -5.47
C GLY A 234 13.78 -15.03 -4.84
N ARG A 235 12.63 -15.02 -5.50
CA ARG A 235 11.39 -14.44 -4.99
C ARG A 235 10.30 -15.49 -5.08
N PRO A 236 10.24 -16.45 -4.14
CA PRO A 236 9.21 -17.48 -4.18
C PRO A 236 7.83 -16.82 -4.08
N PHE A 237 6.94 -17.19 -4.99
CA PHE A 237 5.61 -16.57 -5.12
C PHE A 237 4.48 -17.55 -4.84
N PHE A 238 4.58 -18.81 -5.29
CA PHE A 238 3.53 -19.78 -4.99
C PHE A 238 3.79 -20.47 -3.64
N PRO A 239 2.74 -20.92 -2.92
CA PRO A 239 2.92 -21.56 -1.62
C PRO A 239 3.87 -22.76 -1.60
N ALA A 240 3.88 -23.57 -2.66
CA ALA A 240 4.80 -24.71 -2.77
C ALA A 240 6.26 -24.24 -2.90
N ASP A 241 6.51 -23.21 -3.70
CA ASP A 241 7.84 -22.62 -3.87
C ASP A 241 8.34 -22.03 -2.55
N VAL A 242 7.47 -21.32 -1.81
CA VAL A 242 7.83 -20.75 -0.51
C VAL A 242 8.21 -21.85 0.48
N ALA A 243 7.44 -22.93 0.56
CA ALA A 243 7.76 -24.06 1.42
C ALA A 243 9.08 -24.74 1.01
N GLN A 244 9.30 -24.96 -0.29
CA GLN A 244 10.55 -25.54 -0.80
C GLN A 244 11.76 -24.65 -0.50
N THR A 245 11.64 -23.35 -0.75
CA THR A 245 12.71 -22.38 -0.51
C THR A 245 13.02 -22.24 0.99
N LEU A 246 12.01 -22.21 1.85
CA LEU A 246 12.24 -22.25 3.29
C LEU A 246 13.00 -23.52 3.68
N ALA A 247 12.63 -24.68 3.14
CA ALA A 247 13.29 -25.94 3.43
C ALA A 247 14.75 -26.02 2.92
N SER A 248 15.10 -25.27 1.87
CA SER A 248 16.43 -25.33 1.24
C SER A 248 17.51 -24.48 1.93
N VAL A 249 17.14 -23.60 2.85
CA VAL A 249 18.07 -22.73 3.59
C VAL A 249 18.21 -23.16 5.06
N PRO A 250 19.32 -22.92 5.77
CA PRO A 250 19.47 -23.35 7.16
C PRO A 250 18.55 -22.58 8.10
N ARG A 251 18.31 -23.15 9.29
CA ARG A 251 17.82 -22.38 10.44
C ARG A 251 19.00 -21.70 11.14
N PRO A 252 18.80 -20.56 11.81
CA PRO A 252 17.54 -19.84 11.94
C PRO A 252 17.14 -19.12 10.65
N ARG A 253 15.83 -19.03 10.36
CA ARG A 253 15.32 -18.40 9.13
C ARG A 253 14.13 -17.48 9.40
N ALA A 254 13.97 -16.46 8.56
CA ALA A 254 12.85 -15.54 8.62
C ALA A 254 12.05 -15.53 7.30
N LEU A 255 10.73 -15.45 7.40
CA LEU A 255 9.86 -15.19 6.25
C LEU A 255 9.54 -13.69 6.18
N VAL A 256 9.86 -13.04 5.06
CA VAL A 256 9.56 -11.62 4.81
C VAL A 256 8.42 -11.54 3.80
N THR A 257 7.23 -11.15 4.24
CA THR A 257 6.00 -11.30 3.46
C THR A 257 4.98 -10.18 3.71
N THR A 258 3.78 -10.29 3.12
CA THR A 258 2.68 -9.34 3.30
C THR A 258 1.46 -10.05 3.89
N PRO A 259 0.52 -9.34 4.55
CA PRO A 259 -0.67 -9.98 5.11
C PRO A 259 -1.46 -10.79 4.09
N PHE A 260 -1.62 -10.29 2.85
CA PHE A 260 -2.32 -11.03 1.83
C PHE A 260 -1.61 -12.33 1.43
N HIS A 261 -0.29 -12.25 1.21
CA HIS A 261 0.45 -13.42 0.79
C HIS A 261 0.53 -14.44 1.93
N LEU A 262 0.70 -14.00 3.17
CA LEU A 262 0.62 -14.84 4.37
C LEU A 262 -0.73 -15.56 4.50
N LYS A 263 -1.84 -14.86 4.28
CA LYS A 263 -3.18 -15.47 4.23
C LYS A 263 -3.26 -16.55 3.15
N THR A 264 -2.75 -16.26 1.96
CA THR A 264 -2.74 -17.21 0.83
C THR A 264 -1.89 -18.46 1.15
N LEU A 265 -0.73 -18.27 1.80
CA LEU A 265 0.13 -19.36 2.24
C LEU A 265 -0.60 -20.29 3.21
N LEU A 266 -1.24 -19.74 4.24
CA LEU A 266 -1.95 -20.52 5.25
C LEU A 266 -3.18 -21.24 4.70
N LEU A 267 -3.93 -20.59 3.80
CA LEU A 267 -5.11 -21.19 3.18
C LEU A 267 -4.77 -22.27 2.13
N SER A 268 -3.53 -22.33 1.66
CA SER A 268 -3.10 -23.32 0.66
C SER A 268 -3.14 -24.76 1.16
N GLY A 269 -3.11 -24.97 2.48
CA GLY A 269 -2.99 -26.30 3.09
C GLY A 269 -1.63 -26.97 2.91
N ILE A 270 -0.65 -26.29 2.29
CA ILE A 270 0.72 -26.80 2.16
C ILE A 270 1.42 -26.75 3.52
N ALA A 271 2.10 -27.84 3.88
CA ALA A 271 2.91 -27.88 5.09
C ALA A 271 4.07 -26.88 4.99
N LEU A 272 4.06 -25.87 5.84
CA LEU A 272 5.08 -24.83 5.89
C LEU A 272 6.22 -25.25 6.84
N PRO A 273 7.49 -25.20 6.42
CA PRO A 273 8.61 -25.44 7.32
C PRO A 273 8.63 -24.42 8.46
N PRO A 274 9.11 -24.81 9.67
CA PRO A 274 9.20 -23.87 10.77
C PRO A 274 10.19 -22.75 10.47
N VAL A 275 9.87 -21.54 10.95
CA VAL A 275 10.72 -20.36 10.86
C VAL A 275 10.85 -19.72 12.24
N ASP A 276 11.86 -18.89 12.41
CA ASP A 276 12.17 -18.26 13.70
C ASP A 276 11.55 -16.85 13.80
N LEU A 277 11.29 -16.23 12.65
CA LEU A 277 10.72 -14.89 12.53
C LEU A 277 9.82 -14.78 11.29
N ILE A 278 8.71 -14.05 11.43
CA ILE A 278 7.91 -13.58 10.30
C ILE A 278 7.91 -12.04 10.36
N LEU A 279 8.33 -11.41 9.27
CA LEU A 279 8.19 -9.98 9.06
C LEU A 279 7.02 -9.75 8.11
N SER A 280 6.09 -8.88 8.50
CA SER A 280 4.93 -8.51 7.71
C SER A 280 4.75 -7.00 7.65
N ALA A 281 4.52 -6.46 6.46
CA ALA A 281 4.28 -5.03 6.27
C ALA A 281 3.31 -4.77 5.10
N THR A 282 3.19 -3.50 4.69
CA THR A 282 2.48 -3.00 3.49
C THR A 282 0.94 -2.92 3.56
N ALA A 283 0.33 -3.59 4.52
CA ALA A 283 -1.11 -3.52 4.80
C ALA A 283 -1.37 -3.88 6.28
N PRO A 284 -2.54 -3.50 6.84
CA PRO A 284 -2.93 -3.93 8.17
C PRO A 284 -2.99 -5.45 8.29
N LEU A 285 -2.37 -6.00 9.33
CA LEU A 285 -2.45 -7.41 9.69
C LEU A 285 -3.52 -7.64 10.78
N SER A 286 -4.38 -8.65 10.61
CA SER A 286 -5.32 -9.04 11.65
C SER A 286 -4.65 -9.92 12.72
N PRO A 287 -5.05 -9.83 14.00
CA PRO A 287 -4.50 -10.67 15.06
C PRO A 287 -4.69 -12.17 14.83
N GLN A 288 -5.76 -12.56 14.14
CA GLN A 288 -6.12 -13.95 13.82
C GLN A 288 -5.14 -14.50 12.82
N LEU A 289 -4.89 -13.74 11.76
CA LEU A 289 -3.93 -14.13 10.74
C LEU A 289 -2.52 -14.20 11.33
N ALA A 290 -2.17 -13.24 12.20
CA ALA A 290 -0.90 -13.25 12.91
C ALA A 290 -0.76 -14.50 13.80
N LEU A 291 -1.78 -14.81 14.60
CA LEU A 291 -1.79 -15.98 15.49
C LEU A 291 -1.74 -17.30 14.70
N GLN A 292 -2.50 -17.40 13.61
CA GLN A 292 -2.48 -18.57 12.73
C GLN A 292 -1.09 -18.77 12.11
N ALA A 293 -0.42 -17.69 11.72
CA ALA A 293 0.94 -17.76 11.18
C ALA A 293 1.98 -18.19 12.24
N GLU A 294 1.94 -17.58 13.44
CA GLU A 294 2.82 -17.96 14.55
C GLU A 294 2.64 -19.44 14.92
N GLN A 295 1.39 -19.93 14.96
CA GLN A 295 1.09 -21.33 15.25
C GLN A 295 1.52 -22.30 14.14
N ALA A 296 1.23 -21.96 12.87
CA ALA A 296 1.53 -22.84 11.74
C ALA A 296 3.03 -23.00 11.50
N MET A 297 3.82 -21.97 11.76
CA MET A 297 5.25 -21.95 11.45
C MET A 297 6.15 -21.97 12.71
N GLY A 298 5.58 -21.96 13.91
CA GLY A 298 6.32 -21.96 15.18
C GLY A 298 7.22 -20.74 15.37
N ALA A 299 6.76 -19.57 14.90
CA ALA A 299 7.56 -18.36 14.75
C ALA A 299 7.03 -17.20 15.58
N VAL A 300 7.87 -16.21 15.85
CA VAL A 300 7.43 -14.87 16.29
C VAL A 300 7.11 -14.01 15.06
N LEU A 301 5.97 -13.33 15.06
CA LEU A 301 5.60 -12.39 14.00
C LEU A 301 5.75 -10.93 14.45
N LEU A 302 6.48 -10.14 13.66
CA LEU A 302 6.52 -8.70 13.78
C LEU A 302 5.85 -8.03 12.58
N GLU A 303 4.91 -7.15 12.89
CA GLU A 303 4.35 -6.23 11.91
C GLU A 303 5.17 -4.95 11.89
N ILE A 304 5.47 -4.46 10.69
CA ILE A 304 6.29 -3.28 10.45
C ILE A 304 5.41 -2.20 9.80
N TYR A 305 5.54 -0.97 10.32
CA TYR A 305 4.87 0.22 9.83
C TYR A 305 5.90 1.22 9.30
N GLY A 306 5.57 1.83 8.18
CA GLY A 306 6.46 2.72 7.45
C GLY A 306 5.86 3.13 6.11
N SER A 307 6.56 4.04 5.43
CA SER A 307 6.23 4.47 4.08
C SER A 307 7.48 4.51 3.20
N THR A 308 7.32 4.87 1.93
CA THR A 308 8.49 5.02 1.05
C THR A 308 9.32 6.24 1.44
N GLU A 309 8.64 7.30 1.90
CA GLU A 309 9.18 8.57 2.37
C GLU A 309 10.01 8.39 3.65
N SER A 310 9.44 7.72 4.65
CA SER A 310 10.04 7.61 5.99
C SER A 310 10.90 6.36 6.19
N GLY A 311 10.76 5.34 5.33
CA GLY A 311 11.27 3.99 5.61
C GLY A 311 10.46 3.30 6.70
N GLN A 312 11.04 2.29 7.32
CA GLN A 312 10.41 1.58 8.43
C GLN A 312 10.55 2.37 9.72
N VAL A 313 9.43 2.81 10.32
CA VAL A 313 9.48 3.70 11.49
C VAL A 313 9.00 3.09 12.78
N ALA A 314 8.20 2.02 12.73
CA ALA A 314 7.68 1.36 13.93
C ALA A 314 7.39 -0.13 13.73
N THR A 315 7.27 -0.86 14.84
CA THR A 315 6.86 -2.27 14.86
C THR A 315 5.84 -2.54 15.94
N ARG A 316 5.10 -3.66 15.80
CA ARG A 316 4.35 -4.26 16.89
C ARG A 316 4.35 -5.78 16.79
N ARG A 317 4.08 -6.44 17.93
CA ARG A 317 3.64 -7.84 17.98
C ARG A 317 2.12 -7.85 17.89
N THR A 318 1.56 -8.08 16.69
CA THR A 318 0.10 -8.02 16.46
C THR A 318 -0.68 -9.01 17.33
N THR A 319 -0.05 -10.09 17.77
CA THR A 319 -0.63 -11.08 18.70
C THR A 319 -0.62 -10.64 20.17
N GLU A 320 0.19 -9.64 20.54
CA GLU A 320 0.33 -9.15 21.92
C GLU A 320 -0.37 -7.81 22.15
N SER A 321 -0.30 -6.89 21.18
CA SER A 321 -0.82 -5.53 21.34
C SER A 321 -1.13 -4.85 20.01
N GLU A 322 -2.11 -3.95 20.04
CA GLU A 322 -2.41 -3.05 18.93
C GLU A 322 -1.43 -1.85 18.85
N VAL A 323 -0.67 -1.63 19.93
CA VAL A 323 0.24 -0.49 20.10
C VAL A 323 1.50 -0.69 19.29
N TRP A 324 1.81 0.31 18.47
CA TRP A 324 3.06 0.44 17.73
C TRP A 324 4.11 1.11 18.58
N GLU A 325 5.35 0.65 18.46
CA GLU A 325 6.52 1.25 19.08
C GLU A 325 7.53 1.64 17.99
N THR A 326 8.00 2.89 18.04
CA THR A 326 8.96 3.38 17.06
C THR A 326 10.31 2.63 17.13
N PHE A 327 11.01 2.59 16.00
CA PHE A 327 12.41 2.17 15.97
C PHE A 327 13.32 3.22 16.60
N GLY A 328 14.44 2.77 17.16
CA GLY A 328 15.54 3.65 17.54
C GLY A 328 15.10 4.78 18.44
N ASP A 329 15.43 6.02 18.09
CA ASP A 329 14.97 7.23 18.79
C ASP A 329 14.00 8.07 17.95
N ILE A 330 13.31 7.45 16.99
CA ILE A 330 12.25 8.12 16.23
C ILE A 330 11.14 8.55 17.17
N ARG A 331 10.73 9.81 17.03
CA ARG A 331 9.62 10.42 17.77
C ARG A 331 8.50 10.82 16.82
N VAL A 332 7.29 10.84 17.36
CA VAL A 332 6.08 11.25 16.67
C VAL A 332 5.50 12.47 17.36
N HIS A 333 5.24 13.52 16.58
CA HIS A 333 4.59 14.74 17.03
C HIS A 333 3.31 14.98 16.24
N ALA A 334 2.25 15.44 16.92
CA ALA A 334 1.02 15.86 16.27
C ALA A 334 1.08 17.37 15.99
N GLU A 335 0.76 17.76 14.76
CA GLU A 335 0.57 19.15 14.37
C GLU A 335 -0.91 19.40 14.01
N PRO A 336 -1.45 20.60 14.32
CA PRO A 336 -2.79 20.98 13.87
C PRO A 336 -2.89 20.92 12.33
N GLY A 337 -4.01 20.42 11.82
CA GLY A 337 -4.31 20.50 10.39
C GLY A 337 -4.57 21.93 9.93
N GLU A 338 -4.26 22.23 8.67
CA GLU A 338 -4.59 23.51 8.05
C GLU A 338 -6.12 23.70 8.01
N GLU A 339 -6.59 24.93 8.27
CA GLU A 339 -8.02 25.32 8.23
C GLU A 339 -8.98 24.43 9.05
N GLY A 340 -8.51 23.85 10.17
CA GLY A 340 -9.33 22.94 10.98
C GLY A 340 -9.42 21.51 10.43
N GLY A 341 -8.56 21.17 9.47
CA GLY A 341 -8.37 19.82 8.95
C GLY A 341 -7.85 18.82 10.01
N PRO A 342 -7.77 17.52 9.67
CA PRO A 342 -7.26 16.49 10.58
C PRO A 342 -5.82 16.77 11.01
N GLU A 343 -5.47 16.36 12.23
CA GLU A 343 -4.10 16.43 12.75
C GLU A 343 -3.13 15.71 11.79
N ARG A 344 -1.95 16.31 11.61
CA ARG A 344 -0.85 15.71 10.86
C ARG A 344 0.14 15.10 11.84
N PHE A 345 0.56 13.86 11.59
CA PHE A 345 1.54 13.17 12.43
C PHE A 345 2.92 13.22 11.75
N ILE A 346 3.88 13.86 12.41
CA ILE A 346 5.23 14.07 11.90
C ILE A 346 6.18 13.13 12.62
N PHE A 347 6.91 12.32 11.84
CA PHE A 347 7.93 11.42 12.34
C PHE A 347 9.31 12.07 12.16
N SER A 348 10.13 12.09 13.20
CA SER A 348 11.45 12.71 13.15
C SER A 348 12.47 12.00 14.05
N GLY A 349 13.75 12.23 13.76
CA GLY A 349 14.87 11.70 14.54
C GLY A 349 15.50 10.45 13.93
N ASP A 350 16.61 10.03 14.56
CA ASP A 350 17.42 8.87 14.16
C ASP A 350 17.91 8.97 12.71
N PHE A 351 17.49 8.07 11.83
CA PHE A 351 17.88 8.01 10.42
C PHE A 351 16.95 8.80 9.48
N ILE A 352 15.85 9.35 10.00
CA ILE A 352 14.92 10.19 9.22
C ILE A 352 15.59 11.57 9.00
N PRO A 353 16.01 11.92 7.77
CA PRO A 353 16.82 13.10 7.52
C PRO A 353 16.03 14.40 7.74
N GLU A 354 14.74 14.39 7.42
CA GLU A 354 13.84 15.53 7.58
C GLU A 354 12.52 15.07 8.23
N PRO A 355 11.93 15.86 9.15
CA PRO A 355 10.63 15.54 9.73
C PRO A 355 9.60 15.21 8.64
N THR A 356 9.11 13.97 8.67
CA THR A 356 8.31 13.40 7.59
C THR A 356 6.85 13.30 8.02
N PRO A 357 5.93 14.02 7.36
CA PRO A 357 4.50 13.86 7.61
C PRO A 357 4.00 12.51 7.10
N MET A 358 3.27 11.80 7.95
CA MET A 358 2.58 10.56 7.59
C MET A 358 1.11 10.85 7.28
N ALA A 359 0.58 10.18 6.24
CA ALA A 359 -0.81 10.34 5.82
C ALA A 359 -1.80 9.55 6.71
N ASP A 360 -1.28 8.75 7.63
CA ASP A 360 -2.06 7.94 8.55
C ASP A 360 -2.36 8.71 9.85
N VAL A 361 -3.51 8.39 10.44
CA VAL A 361 -4.03 8.96 11.66
C VAL A 361 -3.68 8.07 12.82
N LEU A 362 -3.17 8.68 13.87
CA LEU A 362 -2.65 7.99 15.04
C LEU A 362 -3.37 8.50 16.30
N GLU A 363 -3.42 7.65 17.32
CA GLU A 363 -3.58 8.10 18.71
C GLU A 363 -2.21 7.95 19.37
N LEU A 364 -1.61 9.08 19.75
CA LEU A 364 -0.34 9.08 20.47
C LEU A 364 -0.60 8.70 21.93
N LEU A 365 0.03 7.61 22.37
CA LEU A 365 0.11 7.27 23.80
C LEU A 365 1.27 8.02 24.46
N ASP A 366 2.35 8.19 23.71
CA ASP A 366 3.47 9.08 23.97
C ASP A 366 4.24 9.34 22.66
N GLU A 367 5.39 10.02 22.74
CA GLU A 367 6.22 10.38 21.59
C GLU A 367 6.79 9.17 20.82
N ARG A 368 6.73 7.95 21.37
CA ARG A 368 7.31 6.73 20.77
C ARG A 368 6.32 5.58 20.64
N ARG A 369 5.12 5.71 21.20
CA ARG A 369 4.09 4.69 21.20
C ARG A 369 2.76 5.26 20.73
N PHE A 370 2.12 4.56 19.81
CA PHE A 370 0.86 5.03 19.22
C PHE A 370 -0.04 3.87 18.79
N ARG A 371 -1.33 4.15 18.61
CA ARG A 371 -2.26 3.26 17.90
C ARG A 371 -2.48 3.78 16.49
N LEU A 372 -2.49 2.89 15.51
CA LEU A 372 -2.70 3.22 14.10
C LEU A 372 -4.18 3.10 13.75
N PHE A 373 -4.78 4.20 13.27
CA PHE A 373 -6.14 4.24 12.74
C PHE A 373 -6.15 4.22 11.20
N GLY A 374 -5.04 4.04 10.49
CA GLY A 374 -5.05 4.05 9.01
C GLY A 374 -5.18 5.46 8.44
N ARG A 375 -5.62 5.64 7.20
CA ARG A 375 -5.44 6.93 6.50
C ARG A 375 -6.40 8.02 6.95
N ALA A 376 -5.97 9.28 6.86
CA ALA A 376 -6.84 10.44 7.12
C ALA A 376 -8.12 10.44 6.26
N ASN A 377 -8.01 9.99 5.00
CA ASN A 377 -9.15 9.82 4.10
C ASN A 377 -10.07 8.65 4.49
N ASP A 378 -9.62 7.76 5.40
CA ASP A 378 -10.40 6.65 5.94
C ASP A 378 -11.04 7.01 7.30
N LEU A 379 -10.86 8.23 7.80
CA LEU A 379 -11.52 8.69 9.02
C LEU A 379 -13.02 8.85 8.80
N ILE A 380 -13.77 8.38 9.78
CA ILE A 380 -15.21 8.52 9.83
C ILE A 380 -15.61 9.28 11.09
N HIS A 381 -16.60 10.15 10.94
CA HIS A 381 -17.21 10.87 12.04
C HIS A 381 -18.65 10.41 12.20
N VAL A 382 -18.95 9.74 13.31
CA VAL A 382 -20.30 9.24 13.60
C VAL A 382 -20.74 9.81 14.93
N ALA A 383 -21.82 10.61 14.90
CA ALA A 383 -22.44 11.24 16.08
C ALA A 383 -21.45 11.88 17.09
N GLY A 384 -20.51 12.69 16.60
CA GLY A 384 -19.57 13.42 17.45
C GLY A 384 -18.33 12.62 17.87
N ARG A 385 -18.21 11.36 17.44
CA ARG A 385 -17.06 10.49 17.72
C ARG A 385 -16.27 10.24 16.44
N ARG A 386 -14.95 10.16 16.58
CA ARG A 386 -14.01 9.91 15.48
C ARG A 386 -13.46 8.49 15.57
N SER A 387 -13.45 7.79 14.45
CA SER A 387 -12.75 6.52 14.28
C SER A 387 -12.34 6.40 12.81
N SER A 388 -11.87 5.25 12.38
CA SER A 388 -11.46 5.01 11.00
C SER A 388 -11.92 3.66 10.49
N LEU A 389 -12.12 3.55 9.19
CA LEU A 389 -12.47 2.26 8.57
C LEU A 389 -11.41 1.19 8.85
N ALA A 390 -10.11 1.55 8.87
CA ALA A 390 -9.05 0.59 9.17
C ALA A 390 -9.12 0.05 10.61
N HIS A 391 -9.40 0.90 11.59
CA HIS A 391 -9.56 0.49 12.99
C HIS A 391 -10.81 -0.39 13.17
N LEU A 392 -11.92 -0.01 12.54
CA LEU A 392 -13.13 -0.83 12.55
C LEU A 392 -12.91 -2.18 11.89
N ASN A 393 -12.21 -2.21 10.74
CA ASN A 393 -11.83 -3.44 10.05
C ASN A 393 -10.95 -4.34 10.92
N TYR A 394 -9.98 -3.77 11.64
CA TYR A 394 -9.15 -4.53 12.57
C TYR A 394 -10.00 -5.25 13.62
N HIS A 395 -10.94 -4.57 14.27
CA HIS A 395 -11.80 -5.19 15.27
C HIS A 395 -12.81 -6.19 14.69
N LEU A 396 -13.32 -5.96 13.49
CA LEU A 396 -14.19 -6.89 12.76
C LEU A 396 -13.48 -8.20 12.44
N ASN A 397 -12.31 -8.08 11.80
CA ASN A 397 -11.48 -9.23 11.47
C ASN A 397 -10.92 -9.89 12.74
N SER A 398 -10.93 -9.18 13.88
CA SER A 398 -10.57 -9.72 15.20
C SER A 398 -11.54 -10.76 15.77
N ILE A 399 -12.70 -10.98 15.16
CA ILE A 399 -13.74 -11.87 15.68
C ILE A 399 -13.45 -13.30 15.22
N ALA A 400 -13.38 -14.24 16.16
CA ALA A 400 -13.20 -15.66 15.84
C ALA A 400 -14.38 -16.16 15.00
N GLY A 401 -14.10 -16.72 13.81
CA GLY A 401 -15.11 -17.13 12.82
C GLY A 401 -15.35 -16.13 11.70
N VAL A 402 -14.78 -14.92 11.77
CA VAL A 402 -14.70 -13.99 10.63
C VAL A 402 -13.43 -14.27 9.83
N GLU A 403 -13.57 -14.65 8.57
CA GLU A 403 -12.47 -14.97 7.65
C GLU A 403 -11.96 -13.74 6.90
N ASP A 404 -12.87 -12.82 6.58
CA ASP A 404 -12.58 -11.52 5.98
C ASP A 404 -13.73 -10.56 6.29
N GLY A 405 -13.44 -9.28 6.43
CA GLY A 405 -14.43 -8.28 6.77
C GLY A 405 -14.00 -6.88 6.39
N ALA A 406 -14.97 -6.09 5.92
CA ALA A 406 -14.78 -4.68 5.64
C ALA A 406 -16.00 -3.87 6.06
N PHE A 407 -15.74 -2.82 6.82
CA PHE A 407 -16.65 -1.73 7.07
C PHE A 407 -16.71 -0.83 5.84
N TRP A 408 -17.93 -0.39 5.54
CA TRP A 408 -18.22 0.61 4.55
C TRP A 408 -19.10 1.68 5.18
N LEU A 409 -18.77 2.94 4.90
CA LEU A 409 -19.59 4.07 5.28
C LEU A 409 -20.30 4.59 4.01
N PRO A 410 -21.64 4.67 4.00
CA PRO A 410 -22.36 5.34 2.92
C PRO A 410 -21.96 6.81 2.81
N ASP A 411 -22.04 7.38 1.60
CA ASP A 411 -21.92 8.83 1.43
C ASP A 411 -23.04 9.56 2.20
N GLU A 412 -22.80 10.81 2.63
CA GLU A 412 -23.65 11.57 3.54
C GLU A 412 -25.17 11.49 3.24
N VAL A 413 -25.97 11.21 4.27
CA VAL A 413 -27.44 11.27 4.23
C VAL A 413 -27.87 12.65 4.69
N ALA A 414 -28.74 13.32 3.91
CA ALA A 414 -29.14 14.73 4.12
C ALA A 414 -29.73 15.07 5.50
N ASP A 415 -30.15 14.09 6.32
CA ASP A 415 -30.78 14.32 7.63
C ASP A 415 -30.50 13.20 8.67
N GLY A 416 -29.35 12.52 8.61
CA GLY A 416 -29.09 11.37 9.49
C GLY A 416 -27.66 11.16 9.94
N VAL A 417 -27.48 10.59 11.13
CA VAL A 417 -26.20 10.00 11.56
C VAL A 417 -25.86 8.86 10.58
N VAL A 418 -24.91 9.10 9.68
CA VAL A 418 -24.37 8.09 8.77
C VAL A 418 -23.78 6.97 9.63
N ARG A 419 -24.35 5.76 9.55
CA ARG A 419 -23.87 4.62 10.32
C ARG A 419 -23.10 3.64 9.44
N PRO A 420 -22.04 3.04 9.98
CA PRO A 420 -21.29 2.02 9.25
C PRO A 420 -22.14 0.77 8.97
N VAL A 421 -21.90 0.17 7.79
CA VAL A 421 -22.33 -1.18 7.43
C VAL A 421 -21.09 -2.07 7.43
N ALA A 422 -21.19 -3.28 7.98
CA ALA A 422 -20.12 -4.27 7.89
C ALA A 422 -20.47 -5.35 6.85
N PHE A 423 -19.55 -5.66 5.95
CA PHE A 423 -19.60 -6.81 5.06
C PHE A 423 -18.64 -7.87 5.58
N VAL A 424 -19.06 -9.13 5.61
CA VAL A 424 -18.30 -10.21 6.25
C VAL A 424 -18.35 -11.52 5.46
N VAL A 425 -17.20 -12.19 5.39
CA VAL A 425 -17.10 -13.62 5.06
C VAL A 425 -16.97 -14.35 6.39
N ALA A 426 -18.08 -14.90 6.87
CA ALA A 426 -18.15 -15.57 8.19
C ALA A 426 -19.19 -16.70 8.14
N PRO A 427 -18.87 -17.85 7.52
CA PRO A 427 -19.85 -18.89 7.20
C PRO A 427 -20.47 -19.55 8.45
N THR A 428 -19.83 -19.41 9.61
CA THR A 428 -20.23 -20.04 10.87
C THR A 428 -20.87 -19.07 11.88
N LEU A 429 -20.95 -17.76 11.58
CA LEU A 429 -21.44 -16.74 12.51
C LEU A 429 -22.68 -16.03 11.96
N SER A 430 -23.68 -15.78 12.83
CA SER A 430 -24.79 -14.90 12.46
C SER A 430 -24.40 -13.42 12.53
N ALA A 431 -25.17 -12.56 11.86
CA ALA A 431 -25.04 -11.10 12.00
C ALA A 431 -25.15 -10.64 13.47
N GLY A 432 -26.00 -11.30 14.26
CA GLY A 432 -26.18 -11.01 15.68
C GLY A 432 -24.93 -11.30 16.50
N ASP A 433 -24.25 -12.42 16.23
CA ASP A 433 -23.01 -12.82 16.91
C ASP A 433 -21.89 -11.80 16.65
N ILE A 434 -21.78 -11.34 15.40
CA ILE A 434 -20.80 -10.34 14.98
C ILE A 434 -21.06 -9.01 15.67
N VAL A 435 -22.32 -8.53 15.69
CA VAL A 435 -22.68 -7.30 16.40
C VAL A 435 -22.40 -7.42 17.91
N ALA A 436 -22.72 -8.55 18.52
CA ALA A 436 -22.45 -8.80 19.93
C ALA A 436 -20.95 -8.75 20.25
N ALA A 437 -20.11 -9.37 19.41
CA ALA A 437 -18.66 -9.34 19.56
C ALA A 437 -18.07 -7.93 19.33
N LEU A 438 -18.57 -7.17 18.36
CA LEU A 438 -18.15 -5.79 18.11
C LEU A 438 -18.49 -4.86 19.27
N ARG A 439 -19.63 -5.04 19.95
CA ARG A 439 -20.01 -4.23 21.13
C ARG A 439 -19.02 -4.33 22.29
N GLN A 440 -18.25 -5.41 22.38
CA GLN A 440 -17.24 -5.58 23.43
C GLN A 440 -15.93 -4.85 23.11
N ARG A 441 -15.75 -4.39 21.86
CA ARG A 441 -14.46 -3.91 21.33
C ARG A 441 -14.53 -2.51 20.76
N LEU A 442 -15.72 -2.08 20.34
CA LEU A 442 -15.98 -0.78 19.72
C LEU A 442 -16.94 0.03 20.56
N GLU A 443 -16.81 1.35 20.48
CA GLU A 443 -17.83 2.25 20.99
C GLU A 443 -19.17 2.02 20.29
N ALA A 444 -20.27 2.14 21.04
CA ALA A 444 -21.62 1.83 20.56
C ALA A 444 -22.04 2.59 19.28
N VAL A 445 -21.44 3.75 19.04
CA VAL A 445 -21.70 4.59 17.86
C VAL A 445 -21.15 3.99 16.56
N PHE A 446 -20.05 3.23 16.63
CA PHE A 446 -19.41 2.58 15.49
C PHE A 446 -19.83 1.13 15.30
N VAL A 447 -20.54 0.54 16.27
CA VAL A 447 -21.13 -0.78 16.10
C VAL A 447 -22.15 -0.72 14.95
N PRO A 448 -21.96 -1.52 13.88
CA PRO A 448 -22.82 -1.47 12.71
C PRO A 448 -24.21 -1.95 13.09
N ARG A 449 -25.24 -1.26 12.59
CA ARG A 449 -26.62 -1.75 12.70
C ARG A 449 -26.90 -2.89 11.73
N ARG A 450 -26.09 -2.98 10.67
CA ARG A 450 -26.25 -3.94 9.59
C ARG A 450 -24.94 -4.66 9.33
N VAL A 451 -25.01 -5.98 9.33
CA VAL A 451 -23.93 -6.88 8.92
C VAL A 451 -24.45 -7.69 7.74
N VAL A 452 -23.78 -7.59 6.60
CA VAL A 452 -24.13 -8.29 5.36
C VAL A 452 -23.14 -9.43 5.16
N GLN A 453 -23.63 -10.66 5.14
CA GLN A 453 -22.79 -11.80 4.80
C GLN A 453 -22.55 -11.85 3.30
N VAL A 454 -21.31 -12.07 2.90
CA VAL A 454 -20.88 -12.17 1.51
C VAL A 454 -20.02 -13.40 1.30
N LYS A 455 -19.98 -13.90 0.05
CA LYS A 455 -19.16 -15.08 -0.29
C LYS A 455 -17.66 -14.77 -0.33
N ALA A 456 -17.30 -13.62 -0.90
CA ALA A 456 -15.91 -13.16 -1.02
C ALA A 456 -15.88 -11.65 -1.35
N PHE A 457 -14.75 -11.00 -1.08
CA PHE A 457 -14.48 -9.63 -1.52
C PHE A 457 -13.74 -9.59 -2.86
N PRO A 458 -13.94 -8.54 -3.68
CA PRO A 458 -13.21 -8.34 -4.94
C PRO A 458 -11.79 -7.80 -4.69
N ARG A 459 -10.93 -8.62 -4.08
CA ARG A 459 -9.51 -8.28 -3.84
C ARG A 459 -8.68 -8.56 -5.09
N GLU A 460 -7.76 -7.67 -5.45
CA GLU A 460 -6.82 -7.88 -6.57
C GLU A 460 -5.75 -8.95 -6.25
N GLY A 461 -4.90 -9.31 -7.22
CA GLY A 461 -3.81 -10.29 -7.02
C GLY A 461 -2.74 -9.90 -5.97
N THR A 462 -2.76 -8.66 -5.46
CA THR A 462 -1.96 -8.22 -4.30
C THR A 462 -2.73 -8.26 -2.97
N GLY A 463 -4.01 -8.63 -2.99
CA GLY A 463 -4.92 -8.69 -1.84
C GLY A 463 -5.57 -7.40 -1.42
N LYS A 464 -5.19 -6.29 -2.07
CA LYS A 464 -5.75 -4.98 -1.75
C LYS A 464 -7.22 -4.95 -2.14
N LEU A 465 -8.04 -4.45 -1.22
CA LEU A 465 -9.42 -4.06 -1.46
C LEU A 465 -9.42 -2.54 -1.59
N THR A 466 -9.52 -2.03 -2.82
CA THR A 466 -9.47 -0.57 -3.05
C THR A 466 -10.79 0.07 -2.60
N VAL A 467 -10.75 1.36 -2.24
CA VAL A 467 -11.96 2.13 -1.87
C VAL A 467 -13.01 2.06 -2.97
N ARG A 468 -12.59 2.19 -4.23
CA ARG A 468 -13.47 2.08 -5.39
C ARG A 468 -14.11 0.69 -5.48
N ALA A 469 -13.31 -0.37 -5.40
CA ALA A 469 -13.83 -1.75 -5.48
C ALA A 469 -14.78 -2.07 -4.32
N LEU A 470 -14.47 -1.64 -3.09
CA LEU A 470 -15.35 -1.79 -1.95
C LEU A 470 -16.66 -1.03 -2.12
N ARG A 471 -16.63 0.21 -2.64
CA ARG A 471 -17.83 1.01 -2.90
C ARG A 471 -18.73 0.34 -3.94
N GLU A 472 -18.19 -0.03 -5.09
CA GLU A 472 -18.94 -0.72 -6.16
C GLU A 472 -19.55 -2.03 -5.64
N PHE A 473 -18.78 -2.79 -4.86
CA PHE A 473 -19.24 -4.03 -4.22
C PHE A 473 -20.35 -3.79 -3.19
N ALA A 474 -20.18 -2.84 -2.28
CA ALA A 474 -21.15 -2.53 -1.23
C ALA A 474 -22.49 -2.09 -1.83
N LEU A 475 -22.46 -1.22 -2.85
CA LEU A 475 -23.66 -0.78 -3.56
C LEU A 475 -24.38 -1.96 -4.25
N ALA A 476 -23.62 -2.88 -4.86
CA ALA A 476 -24.20 -4.06 -5.50
C ALA A 476 -24.87 -4.98 -4.46
N GLN A 477 -24.19 -5.29 -3.36
CA GLN A 477 -24.72 -6.18 -2.32
C GLN A 477 -25.94 -5.60 -1.59
N LEU A 478 -25.97 -4.29 -1.33
CA LEU A 478 -27.14 -3.65 -0.70
C LEU A 478 -28.37 -3.64 -1.63
N ALA A 479 -28.17 -3.47 -2.93
CA ALA A 479 -29.26 -3.46 -3.91
C ALA A 479 -29.85 -4.86 -4.18
N GLU A 480 -29.06 -5.94 -4.03
CA GLU A 480 -29.57 -7.33 -4.05
C GLU A 480 -30.58 -7.60 -2.92
N ASP A 481 -30.40 -6.94 -1.78
CA ASP A 481 -31.25 -7.03 -0.57
C ASP A 481 -32.49 -6.09 -0.59
N ASP A 482 -32.92 -5.62 -1.75
CA ASP A 482 -34.02 -4.63 -1.90
C ASP A 482 -33.81 -3.32 -1.11
N THR A 483 -32.58 -2.99 -0.74
CA THR A 483 -32.30 -1.78 0.05
C THR A 483 -32.27 -0.54 -0.84
N PRO A 484 -32.89 0.58 -0.41
CA PRO A 484 -32.76 1.85 -1.12
C PRO A 484 -31.29 2.28 -1.27
N VAL A 485 -30.93 2.74 -2.46
CA VAL A 485 -29.61 3.28 -2.80
C VAL A 485 -29.73 4.78 -2.97
N GLN A 486 -28.86 5.55 -2.33
CA GLN A 486 -28.83 7.01 -2.46
C GLN A 486 -27.53 7.47 -3.10
N LEU A 487 -27.62 8.40 -4.05
CA LEU A 487 -26.50 8.92 -4.83
C LEU A 487 -26.56 10.45 -4.86
N GLY A 488 -25.42 11.11 -4.65
CA GLY A 488 -25.29 12.57 -4.77
C GLY A 488 -24.86 13.00 -6.16
N LEU A 489 -25.42 14.11 -6.66
CA LEU A 489 -25.06 14.72 -7.93
C LEU A 489 -25.07 16.25 -7.83
N THR A 490 -23.99 16.92 -8.24
CA THR A 490 -23.95 18.39 -8.35
C THR A 490 -24.23 18.81 -9.78
N VAL A 491 -25.17 19.74 -9.98
CA VAL A 491 -25.48 20.30 -11.30
C VAL A 491 -24.49 21.42 -11.62
N PRO A 492 -23.60 21.28 -12.64
CA PRO A 492 -22.62 22.32 -12.95
C PRO A 492 -23.30 23.62 -13.36
N ALA A 493 -22.93 24.75 -12.76
CA ALA A 493 -23.59 26.04 -13.02
C ALA A 493 -23.39 26.55 -14.47
N ASP A 494 -22.34 26.09 -15.13
CA ASP A 494 -21.92 26.43 -16.49
C ASP A 494 -22.32 25.40 -17.55
N HIS A 495 -23.19 24.43 -17.20
CA HIS A 495 -23.57 23.37 -18.11
C HIS A 495 -24.24 23.93 -19.40
N PRO A 496 -23.83 23.49 -20.62
CA PRO A 496 -24.33 24.03 -21.88
C PRO A 496 -25.85 24.00 -22.06
N VAL A 497 -26.52 23.09 -21.35
CA VAL A 497 -27.99 22.95 -21.36
C VAL A 497 -28.74 24.21 -20.90
N PHE A 498 -28.08 25.10 -20.15
CA PHE A 498 -28.68 26.35 -19.68
C PHE A 498 -28.58 27.49 -20.70
N ALA A 499 -27.74 27.33 -21.74
CA ALA A 499 -27.69 28.28 -22.85
C ALA A 499 -28.96 28.14 -23.70
N GLY A 500 -29.96 28.97 -23.41
CA GLY A 500 -31.22 29.05 -24.18
C GLY A 500 -32.42 28.34 -23.55
N HIS A 501 -32.28 27.67 -22.41
CA HIS A 501 -33.38 27.02 -21.69
C HIS A 501 -33.93 27.95 -20.59
N PHE A 502 -35.12 28.53 -20.81
CA PHE A 502 -35.76 29.59 -20.00
C PHE A 502 -34.90 30.86 -19.80
N PRO A 503 -34.86 31.78 -20.79
CA PRO A 503 -34.11 33.03 -20.70
C PRO A 503 -34.48 33.85 -19.45
N GLY A 504 -33.48 34.16 -18.62
CA GLY A 504 -33.65 34.91 -17.36
C GLY A 504 -34.02 34.07 -16.13
N GLN A 505 -34.39 32.80 -16.29
CA GLN A 505 -34.69 31.88 -15.17
C GLN A 505 -34.24 30.44 -15.54
N PRO A 506 -32.93 30.15 -15.59
CA PRO A 506 -32.43 28.86 -16.04
C PRO A 506 -32.89 27.72 -15.12
N LEU A 507 -33.41 26.66 -15.72
CA LEU A 507 -33.89 25.45 -15.05
C LEU A 507 -33.35 24.21 -15.74
N VAL A 508 -33.06 23.16 -14.97
CA VAL A 508 -32.64 21.86 -15.50
C VAL A 508 -33.82 21.21 -16.24
N PRO A 509 -33.66 20.80 -17.52
CA PRO A 509 -34.73 20.10 -18.23
C PRO A 509 -35.08 18.78 -17.55
N GLY A 510 -36.38 18.47 -17.48
CA GLY A 510 -36.85 17.22 -16.86
C GLY A 510 -36.27 15.95 -17.51
N ALA A 511 -36.03 15.97 -18.82
CA ALA A 511 -35.39 14.86 -19.53
C ALA A 511 -33.93 14.63 -19.09
N LEU A 512 -33.20 15.70 -18.76
CA LEU A 512 -31.83 15.58 -18.24
C LEU A 512 -31.83 15.00 -16.83
N LEU A 513 -32.76 15.42 -15.95
CA LEU A 513 -32.93 14.83 -14.62
C LEU A 513 -33.21 13.33 -14.69
N LEU A 514 -34.07 12.90 -15.63
CA LEU A 514 -34.37 11.49 -15.85
C LEU A 514 -33.18 10.70 -16.42
N ALA A 515 -32.37 11.32 -17.29
CA ALA A 515 -31.14 10.71 -17.80
C ALA A 515 -30.12 10.50 -16.69
N GLU A 516 -29.95 11.46 -15.79
CA GLU A 516 -29.07 11.34 -14.62
C GLU A 516 -29.54 10.24 -13.66
N VAL A 517 -30.85 10.12 -13.43
CA VAL A 517 -31.41 9.00 -12.66
C VAL A 517 -31.11 7.65 -13.33
N LEU A 518 -31.20 7.57 -14.65
CA LEU A 518 -30.91 6.34 -15.38
C LEU A 518 -29.41 6.00 -15.38
N GLU A 519 -28.53 6.99 -15.50
CA GLU A 519 -27.08 6.81 -15.33
C GLU A 519 -26.73 6.39 -13.90
N ALA A 520 -27.40 6.95 -12.89
CA ALA A 520 -27.29 6.54 -11.50
C ALA A 520 -27.70 5.06 -11.31
N VAL A 521 -28.79 4.61 -11.94
CA VAL A 521 -29.21 3.21 -11.98
C VAL A 521 -28.14 2.32 -12.64
N ARG A 522 -27.56 2.74 -13.77
CA ARG A 522 -26.53 1.98 -14.50
C ARG A 522 -25.22 1.83 -13.73
N ARG A 523 -24.91 2.78 -12.84
CA ARG A 523 -23.75 2.70 -11.93
C ARG A 523 -23.91 1.66 -10.82
N VAL A 524 -25.11 1.09 -10.63
CA VAL A 524 -25.39 0.05 -9.65
C VAL A 524 -25.71 -1.26 -10.40
N PRO A 525 -24.75 -2.21 -10.51
CA PRO A 525 -24.90 -3.40 -11.35
C PRO A 525 -26.17 -4.21 -11.07
N ALA A 526 -26.56 -4.36 -9.80
CA ALA A 526 -27.78 -5.07 -9.41
C ALA A 526 -29.07 -4.37 -9.88
N LEU A 527 -29.12 -3.04 -9.86
CA LEU A 527 -30.26 -2.27 -10.38
C LEU A 527 -30.31 -2.31 -11.91
N SER A 528 -29.14 -2.20 -12.56
CA SER A 528 -29.04 -2.36 -14.01
C SER A 528 -29.46 -3.76 -14.46
N ALA A 529 -29.08 -4.81 -13.72
CA ALA A 529 -29.51 -6.18 -13.99
C ALA A 529 -31.01 -6.38 -13.73
N ARG A 530 -31.56 -5.75 -12.68
CA ARG A 530 -33.00 -5.77 -12.37
C ARG A 530 -33.85 -5.17 -13.49
N LEU A 531 -33.37 -4.07 -14.08
CA LEU A 531 -34.08 -3.29 -15.09
C LEU A 531 -33.78 -3.70 -16.54
N GLY A 532 -32.68 -4.43 -16.76
CA GLY A 532 -32.24 -4.85 -18.09
C GLY A 532 -31.59 -3.73 -18.90
N ALA A 533 -31.21 -4.04 -20.15
CA ALA A 533 -30.46 -3.11 -21.01
C ALA A 533 -31.28 -1.88 -21.45
N ASN A 534 -32.61 -2.01 -21.56
CA ASN A 534 -33.52 -1.00 -22.08
C ASN A 534 -34.69 -0.76 -21.11
N PRO A 535 -34.49 -0.11 -19.94
CA PRO A 535 -35.60 0.18 -19.03
C PRO A 535 -36.60 1.18 -19.60
N THR A 536 -37.87 1.03 -19.21
CA THR A 536 -38.95 1.95 -19.53
C THR A 536 -39.32 2.81 -18.34
N LEU A 537 -39.52 4.11 -18.56
CA LEU A 537 -40.04 4.99 -17.53
C LEU A 537 -41.56 4.78 -17.40
N ALA A 538 -42.00 4.13 -16.31
CA ALA A 538 -43.41 3.87 -16.08
C ALA A 538 -44.17 5.16 -15.70
N ALA A 539 -43.55 6.03 -14.90
CA ALA A 539 -44.10 7.33 -14.55
C ALA A 539 -43.01 8.27 -14.03
N ALA A 540 -43.18 9.58 -14.22
CA ALA A 540 -42.43 10.61 -13.53
C ALA A 540 -43.32 11.84 -13.27
N LYS A 541 -43.15 12.47 -12.11
CA LYS A 541 -43.79 13.72 -11.71
C LYS A 541 -42.72 14.73 -11.33
N PHE A 542 -42.78 15.92 -11.93
CA PHE A 542 -41.89 17.04 -11.64
C PHE A 542 -42.62 17.98 -10.67
N LEU A 543 -42.14 18.04 -9.44
CA LEU A 543 -42.82 18.69 -8.32
C LEU A 543 -42.17 20.04 -7.96
N ALA A 544 -40.87 20.21 -8.23
CA ALA A 544 -40.17 21.46 -7.99
C ALA A 544 -39.09 21.73 -9.05
N PRO A 545 -38.81 23.00 -9.37
CA PRO A 545 -37.74 23.37 -10.30
C PRO A 545 -36.35 23.09 -9.72
N VAL A 546 -35.43 22.57 -10.54
CA VAL A 546 -34.01 22.43 -10.22
C VAL A 546 -33.22 23.50 -10.96
N ARG A 547 -32.29 24.18 -10.27
CA ARG A 547 -31.51 25.30 -10.80
C ARG A 547 -30.03 24.90 -11.05
N PRO A 548 -29.30 25.66 -11.88
CA PRO A 548 -27.85 25.51 -11.99
C PRO A 548 -27.17 25.66 -10.64
N GLY A 549 -26.15 24.85 -10.36
CA GLY A 549 -25.42 24.87 -9.09
C GLY A 549 -26.09 24.11 -7.94
N SER A 550 -27.33 23.62 -8.11
CA SER A 550 -28.01 22.82 -7.10
C SER A 550 -27.32 21.48 -6.85
N THR A 551 -27.36 21.03 -5.59
CA THR A 551 -26.97 19.67 -5.21
C THR A 551 -28.22 18.80 -5.16
N LEU A 552 -28.19 17.72 -5.93
CA LEU A 552 -29.24 16.73 -6.04
C LEU A 552 -28.90 15.48 -5.24
N SER A 553 -29.92 14.90 -4.61
CA SER A 553 -29.87 13.56 -4.05
C SER A 553 -30.84 12.67 -4.79
N ILE A 554 -30.34 11.58 -5.39
CA ILE A 554 -31.12 10.60 -6.12
C ILE A 554 -31.28 9.37 -5.21
N GLU A 555 -32.50 9.14 -4.74
CA GLU A 555 -32.90 7.97 -3.98
C GLU A 555 -33.50 6.94 -4.95
N LEU A 556 -32.97 5.73 -4.98
CA LEU A 556 -33.41 4.61 -5.82
C LEU A 556 -33.91 3.50 -4.90
N HIS A 557 -35.17 3.12 -5.04
CA HIS A 557 -35.83 2.11 -4.22
C HIS A 557 -36.13 0.89 -5.11
N PRO A 558 -35.32 -0.17 -5.02
CA PRO A 558 -35.65 -1.44 -5.68
C PRO A 558 -36.98 -1.97 -5.13
N GLU A 559 -37.93 -2.32 -6.01
CA GLU A 559 -39.22 -2.86 -5.60
C GLU A 559 -39.24 -4.39 -5.68
N ALA A 560 -39.82 -5.02 -4.66
CA ALA A 560 -40.01 -6.48 -4.59
C ALA A 560 -41.23 -6.95 -5.41
N GLY A 561 -41.21 -8.23 -5.83
CA GLY A 561 -42.32 -8.90 -6.53
C GLY A 561 -42.22 -8.94 -8.07
N ALA A 562 -43.27 -9.42 -8.73
CA ALA A 562 -43.28 -9.75 -10.17
C ALA A 562 -43.08 -8.54 -11.10
N GLY A 563 -43.25 -7.31 -10.60
CA GLY A 563 -43.11 -6.07 -11.35
C GLY A 563 -41.74 -5.38 -11.25
N ARG A 564 -40.64 -6.16 -11.14
CA ARG A 564 -39.21 -5.79 -10.99
C ARG A 564 -38.83 -4.35 -11.43
N GLY A 565 -39.19 -3.37 -10.62
CA GLY A 565 -39.02 -1.95 -10.91
C GLY A 565 -38.08 -1.27 -9.92
N VAL A 566 -37.74 -0.02 -10.23
CA VAL A 566 -36.99 0.88 -9.35
C VAL A 566 -37.76 2.18 -9.26
N ARG A 567 -38.35 2.44 -8.09
CA ARG A 567 -38.92 3.75 -7.78
C ARG A 567 -37.78 4.72 -7.48
N PHE A 568 -37.90 5.97 -7.88
CA PHE A 568 -36.88 6.98 -7.59
C PHE A 568 -37.47 8.28 -7.08
N ASP A 569 -36.72 8.95 -6.21
CA ASP A 569 -36.97 10.32 -5.76
C ASP A 569 -35.70 11.15 -5.98
N VAL A 570 -35.81 12.30 -6.65
CA VAL A 570 -34.74 13.28 -6.81
C VAL A 570 -35.07 14.47 -5.91
N ARG A 571 -34.25 14.69 -4.88
CA ARG A 571 -34.37 15.84 -3.99
C ARG A 571 -33.38 16.94 -4.35
N CYS A 572 -33.83 18.18 -4.32
CA CYS A 572 -33.03 19.39 -4.44
C CYS A 572 -33.24 20.20 -3.15
N ASP A 573 -32.17 20.49 -2.41
CA ASP A 573 -32.23 21.28 -1.17
C ASP A 573 -33.31 20.77 -0.17
N GLY A 574 -33.41 19.44 -0.04
CA GLY A 574 -34.37 18.76 0.84
C GLY A 574 -35.78 18.56 0.28
N VAL A 575 -36.15 19.27 -0.80
CA VAL A 575 -37.47 19.18 -1.45
C VAL A 575 -37.44 18.15 -2.57
N VAL A 576 -38.45 17.28 -2.65
CA VAL A 576 -38.60 16.34 -3.78
C VAL A 576 -38.90 17.14 -5.05
N ALA A 577 -37.94 17.18 -5.97
CA ALA A 577 -38.05 17.86 -7.25
C ALA A 577 -38.64 16.95 -8.32
N VAL A 578 -38.26 15.66 -8.31
CA VAL A 578 -38.80 14.65 -9.24
C VAL A 578 -39.07 13.36 -8.49
N THR A 579 -40.18 12.69 -8.77
CA THR A 579 -40.43 11.32 -8.29
C THR A 579 -40.95 10.48 -9.44
N GLY A 580 -40.58 9.20 -9.49
CA GLY A 580 -41.00 8.34 -10.58
C GLY A 580 -40.63 6.88 -10.39
N ARG A 581 -40.76 6.13 -11.48
CA ARG A 581 -40.54 4.69 -11.49
C ARG A 581 -40.00 4.22 -12.84
N TRP A 582 -38.88 3.49 -12.81
CA TRP A 582 -38.38 2.71 -13.92
C TRP A 582 -38.84 1.25 -13.79
N THR A 583 -39.15 0.62 -14.91
CA THR A 583 -39.50 -0.80 -14.98
C THR A 583 -38.68 -1.49 -16.07
N ALA A 584 -38.42 -2.78 -15.92
CA ALA A 584 -37.93 -3.59 -17.02
C ALA A 584 -38.96 -3.63 -18.16
N VAL A 585 -38.49 -3.74 -19.41
CA VAL A 585 -39.38 -4.04 -20.55
C VAL A 585 -40.00 -5.40 -20.32
N GLN A 586 -41.33 -5.47 -20.32
CA GLN A 586 -42.01 -6.75 -20.51
C GLN A 586 -41.73 -7.19 -21.95
N GLU A 587 -40.94 -8.24 -22.14
CA GLU A 587 -40.95 -8.97 -23.41
C GLU A 587 -42.39 -9.45 -23.60
N SER A 588 -43.09 -8.83 -24.55
CA SER A 588 -44.37 -9.34 -25.03
C SER A 588 -44.12 -10.74 -25.59
N ALA A 589 -44.78 -11.73 -25.00
CA ALA A 589 -44.75 -13.13 -25.41
C ALA A 589 -45.10 -13.33 -26.90
#